data_AF-A0A803Y8Q1-F1
#
_entry.id   AF-A0A803Y8Q1-F1
#
_cell.length_a   1.000
_cell.length_b   1.000
_cell.length_c   1.000
_cell.angle_alpha   90.00
_cell.angle_beta   90.00
_cell.angle_gamma   90.00
#
_symmetry.space_group_name_H-M   'P 1'
#
loop_
_entity.id
_entity.type
_entity.pdbx_description
1 polymer ?
#
loop_
_entity_poly.entity_id
_entity_poly.type
_entity_poly.pdbx_seq_one_letter_code
_entity_poly.pdbx_strand_id
1 'polypeptide(L)'
;LAKDLLHPSPEEEKRKHKKKRLVQSPNSYFMDVKCPGCYKITTVFSHAQTVVLCVGCSTVLCQPTGGKARLTEGCSFRRKQH
;
A
#
# COMPACT_ATOMS: atom_id res chain seq x y z
N LEU A 1 20.97 -24.55 18.04
CA LEU A 1 21.78 -23.61 17.22
C LEU A 1 21.52 -22.19 17.70
N ALA A 2 22.56 -21.35 17.76
CA ALA A 2 22.43 -19.94 18.12
C ALA A 2 21.72 -19.15 17.00
N LYS A 3 20.93 -18.13 17.37
CA LYS A 3 20.31 -17.20 16.41
C LYS A 3 21.22 -16.00 16.22
N ASP A 4 21.48 -15.62 14.97
CA ASP A 4 22.13 -14.35 14.65
C ASP A 4 21.12 -13.20 14.85
N LEU A 5 21.45 -12.29 15.77
CA LEU A 5 20.62 -11.12 16.08
C LEU A 5 20.97 -9.89 15.24
N LEU A 6 22.19 -9.84 14.69
CA LEU A 6 22.70 -8.70 13.94
C LEU A 6 22.28 -8.77 12.47
N HIS A 7 22.17 -9.99 11.92
CA HIS A 7 21.78 -10.21 10.53
C HIS A 7 20.59 -11.20 10.44
N PRO A 8 19.41 -10.80 10.94
CA PRO A 8 18.22 -11.64 10.82
C PRO A 8 17.84 -11.84 9.34
N SER A 9 17.22 -12.99 9.04
CA SER A 9 16.74 -13.23 7.68
C SER A 9 15.59 -12.29 7.30
N PRO A 10 15.43 -11.91 6.01
CA PRO A 10 14.34 -11.05 5.56
C PRO A 10 12.94 -11.58 5.89
N GLU A 11 12.79 -12.91 5.91
CA GLU A 11 11.53 -13.58 6.24
C GLU A 11 11.16 -13.39 7.72
N GLU A 12 12.14 -13.52 8.61
CA GLU A 12 11.95 -13.28 10.04
C GLU A 12 11.62 -11.81 10.32
N GLU A 13 12.28 -10.87 9.64
CA GLU A 13 11.97 -9.44 9.77
C GLU A 13 10.56 -9.08 9.28
N LYS A 14 10.10 -9.70 8.18
CA LYS A 14 8.76 -9.47 7.63
C LYS A 14 7.65 -9.93 8.57
N ARG A 15 7.90 -10.99 9.35
CA ARG A 15 6.98 -11.51 10.39
C ARG A 15 6.91 -10.63 11.64
N LYS A 16 7.96 -9.84 11.93
CA LYS A 16 7.97 -8.93 13.08
C LYS A 16 7.02 -7.75 12.85
N HIS A 17 6.42 -7.28 13.95
CA HIS A 17 5.68 -6.02 13.94
C HIS A 17 6.60 -4.86 13.50
N LYS A 18 6.06 -3.87 12.78
CA LYS A 18 6.85 -2.76 12.17
C LYS A 18 7.78 -2.02 13.15
N LYS A 19 7.39 -1.88 14.42
CA LYS A 19 8.19 -1.25 15.49
C LYS A 19 9.23 -2.18 16.15
N LYS A 20 9.16 -3.49 15.90
CA LYS A 20 10.00 -4.55 16.50
C LYS A 20 11.02 -5.14 15.50
N ARG A 21 11.13 -4.59 14.30
CA ARG A 21 12.19 -4.94 13.34
C ARG A 21 13.54 -4.43 13.84
N LEU A 22 14.64 -4.93 13.28
CA LEU A 22 15.98 -4.45 13.62
C LEU A 22 16.07 -2.93 13.38
N VAL A 23 15.57 -2.51 12.22
CA VAL A 23 15.33 -1.10 11.89
C VAL A 23 13.84 -0.89 11.62
N GLN A 24 13.23 0.10 12.28
CA GLN A 24 11.81 0.37 12.13
C GLN A 24 11.50 0.92 10.74
N SER A 25 10.47 0.37 10.09
CA SER A 25 10.05 0.79 8.74
C SER A 25 8.54 0.67 8.57
N PRO A 26 7.90 1.55 7.78
CA PRO A 26 6.46 1.49 7.54
C PRO A 26 6.08 0.26 6.71
N ASN A 27 4.84 -0.21 6.91
CA ASN A 27 4.22 -1.24 6.04
C ASN A 27 3.40 -0.62 4.90
N SER A 28 3.18 0.70 4.94
CA SER A 28 2.42 1.45 3.95
C SER A 28 3.26 1.78 2.71
N TYR A 29 2.59 2.18 1.63
CA TYR A 29 3.22 2.52 0.36
C TYR A 29 2.27 3.40 -0.46
N PHE A 30 2.82 4.10 -1.45
CA PHE A 30 2.04 4.74 -2.50
C PHE A 30 1.89 3.81 -3.70
N MET A 31 0.77 3.94 -4.41
CA MET A 31 0.46 3.18 -5.61
C MET A 31 -0.16 4.09 -6.67
N ASP A 32 0.13 3.79 -7.93
CA ASP A 32 -0.51 4.39 -9.08
C ASP A 32 -1.75 3.55 -9.41
N VAL A 33 -2.94 4.12 -9.29
CA VAL A 33 -4.22 3.47 -9.61
C VAL A 33 -4.73 4.01 -10.94
N LYS A 34 -4.96 3.12 -11.91
CA LYS A 34 -5.54 3.42 -13.21
C LYS A 34 -7.05 3.21 -13.16
N CYS A 35 -7.78 4.28 -13.49
CA CYS A 35 -9.24 4.27 -13.55
C CYS A 35 -9.75 3.40 -14.73
N PRO A 36 -10.79 2.57 -14.55
CA PRO A 36 -11.35 1.77 -15.64
C PRO A 36 -12.10 2.60 -16.69
N GLY A 37 -12.64 3.77 -16.33
CA GLY A 37 -13.43 4.61 -17.23
C GLY A 37 -12.58 5.56 -18.08
N CYS A 38 -11.82 6.46 -17.43
CA CYS A 38 -11.06 7.50 -18.14
C CYS A 38 -9.58 7.17 -18.34
N TYR A 39 -9.11 5.99 -17.92
CA TYR A 39 -7.72 5.52 -18.02
C TYR A 39 -6.64 6.42 -17.40
N LYS A 40 -7.02 7.51 -16.73
CA LYS A 40 -6.10 8.37 -15.98
C LYS A 40 -5.55 7.63 -14.77
N ILE A 41 -4.28 7.92 -14.48
CA ILE A 41 -3.54 7.34 -13.37
C ILE A 41 -3.55 8.36 -12.22
N THR A 42 -3.94 7.93 -11.03
CA THR A 42 -3.94 8.74 -9.81
C THR A 42 -3.09 8.07 -8.74
N THR A 43 -2.26 8.83 -8.04
CA THR A 43 -1.47 8.34 -6.92
C THR A 43 -2.34 8.21 -5.68
N VAL A 44 -2.38 7.01 -5.09
CA VAL A 44 -3.19 6.69 -3.92
C VAL A 44 -2.30 6.10 -2.83
N PHE A 45 -2.58 6.44 -1.57
CA PHE A 45 -1.92 5.85 -0.40
C PHE A 45 -2.58 4.51 -0.02
N SER A 46 -1.79 3.50 0.32
CA SER A 46 -2.31 2.14 0.56
C SER A 46 -3.25 2.01 1.76
N HIS A 47 -3.19 2.93 2.72
CA HIS A 47 -4.09 2.98 3.89
C HIS A 47 -4.85 4.31 3.91
N ALA A 48 -5.36 4.75 2.75
CA ALA A 48 -6.15 5.97 2.64
C ALA A 48 -7.35 5.96 3.62
N GLN A 49 -7.51 7.05 4.36
CA GLN A 49 -8.60 7.25 5.33
C GLN A 49 -9.84 7.90 4.71
N THR A 50 -9.70 8.49 3.53
CA THR A 50 -10.77 9.15 2.80
C THR A 50 -11.11 8.37 1.54
N VAL A 51 -12.32 8.57 1.03
CA VAL A 51 -12.70 8.10 -0.30
C VAL A 51 -11.86 8.86 -1.33
N VAL A 52 -11.19 8.14 -2.23
CA VAL A 52 -10.36 8.76 -3.28
C VAL A 52 -11.13 8.71 -4.60
N LEU A 53 -11.31 9.88 -5.20
CA LEU A 53 -11.99 10.05 -6.49
C LEU A 53 -10.97 10.20 -7.62
N CYS A 54 -11.34 9.75 -8.81
CA CYS A 54 -10.57 10.03 -10.00
C CYS A 54 -10.71 11.50 -10.41
N VAL A 55 -9.60 12.17 -10.71
CA VAL A 55 -9.57 13.57 -11.13
C VAL A 55 -10.30 13.82 -12.46
N GLY A 56 -10.41 12.79 -13.32
CA GLY A 56 -11.02 12.95 -14.65
C GLY A 56 -12.54 12.75 -14.70
N CYS A 57 -13.04 11.69 -14.08
CA CYS A 57 -14.43 11.26 -14.22
C CYS A 57 -15.17 11.15 -12.88
N SER A 58 -14.56 11.60 -11.78
CA SER A 58 -15.11 11.58 -10.42
C SER A 58 -15.53 10.20 -9.90
N THR A 59 -15.16 9.12 -10.60
CA THR A 59 -15.40 7.75 -10.16
C THR A 59 -14.58 7.46 -8.90
N VAL A 60 -15.17 6.73 -7.96
CA VAL A 60 -14.49 6.25 -6.76
C VAL A 60 -13.41 5.26 -7.15
N LEU A 61 -12.15 5.53 -6.78
CA LEU A 61 -11.00 4.65 -7.00
C LEU A 61 -10.78 3.71 -5.82
N CYS A 62 -10.98 4.21 -4.60
CA CYS A 62 -10.90 3.39 -3.38
C CYS A 62 -11.77 3.92 -2.25
N GLN A 63 -12.16 3.01 -1.37
CA GLN A 63 -12.88 3.29 -0.13
C GLN A 63 -11.98 3.01 1.09
N PRO A 64 -12.07 3.82 2.16
CA PRO A 64 -11.30 3.60 3.37
C PRO A 64 -11.77 2.35 4.11
N THR A 65 -10.83 1.69 4.79
CA THR A 65 -11.11 0.59 5.71
C THR A 65 -10.30 0.78 6.99
N GLY A 66 -10.43 -0.11 7.97
CA GLY A 66 -9.57 -0.10 9.16
C GLY A 66 -8.08 -0.40 8.88
N GLY A 67 -7.74 -0.83 7.66
CA GLY A 67 -6.38 -1.20 7.26
C GLY A 67 -6.04 -0.69 5.87
N LYS A 68 -5.77 -1.60 4.94
CA LYS A 68 -5.54 -1.22 3.53
C LYS A 68 -6.84 -0.80 2.87
N ALA A 69 -6.80 0.32 2.14
CA ALA A 69 -7.96 0.81 1.41
C ALA A 69 -8.45 -0.24 0.40
N ARG A 70 -9.78 -0.35 0.25
CA ARG A 70 -10.41 -1.24 -0.72
C ARG A 70 -10.46 -0.55 -2.07
N LEU A 71 -9.80 -1.10 -3.08
CA LEU A 71 -9.90 -0.60 -4.46
C LEU A 71 -11.25 -0.96 -5.07
N THR A 72 -11.77 -0.09 -5.93
CA THR A 72 -12.96 -0.35 -6.73
C THR A 72 -12.66 -1.45 -7.75
N GLU A 73 -13.66 -2.31 -8.02
CA GLU A 73 -13.56 -3.37 -9.01
C GLU A 73 -13.20 -2.80 -10.39
N GLY A 74 -12.36 -3.52 -11.15
CA GLY A 74 -11.86 -3.07 -12.45
C GLY A 74 -10.73 -2.03 -12.42
N CYS A 75 -10.39 -1.46 -11.26
CA CYS A 75 -9.19 -0.63 -11.13
C CYS A 75 -7.93 -1.50 -11.18
N SER A 76 -6.97 -1.13 -12.04
CA SER A 76 -5.61 -1.71 -12.01
C SER A 76 -4.69 -0.81 -11.20
N PHE A 77 -3.74 -1.40 -10.47
CA PHE A 77 -2.78 -0.62 -9.68
C PHE A 77 -1.35 -1.14 -9.82
N ARG A 78 -0.40 -0.22 -9.70
CA ARG A 78 1.03 -0.50 -9.61
C ARG A 78 1.55 0.12 -8.32
N ARG A 79 2.21 -0.67 -7.47
CA ARG A 79 2.91 -0.10 -6.31
C ARG A 79 4.07 0.77 -6.81
N LYS A 80 4.14 2.02 -6.36
CA LYS A 80 5.31 2.86 -6.63
C LYS A 80 6.48 2.31 -5.82
N GLN A 81 7.55 1.98 -6.51
CA GLN A 81 8.85 1.81 -5.87
C GLN A 81 9.37 3.22 -5.59
N HIS A 82 9.82 3.42 -4.36
CA HIS A 82 10.49 4.65 -3.98
C HIS A 82 11.92 4.61 -4.50
#